data_AF-A0A7V4PIM7-F1
#
_entry.id   AF-A0A7V4PIM7-F1
#
_cell.length_a   1.000
_cell.length_b   1.000
_cell.length_c   1.000
_cell.angle_alpha   90.00
_cell.angle_beta   90.00
_cell.angle_gamma   90.00
#
_symmetry.space_group_name_H-M   'P 1'
#
loop_
_entity.id
_entity.type
_entity.pdbx_description
1 polymer ?
#
loop_
_entity_poly.entity_id
_entity_poly.type
_entity_poly.pdbx_seq_one_letter_code
_entity_poly.pdbx_strand_id
1 'polypeptide(L)'
;MPEELLKGKRTLEFSGDEIPLAEGLEEDEEFLLARDLTSHLIKTIKAFRFYPLDNPAIKGFKDQLYKRFQFYLNKYSLFKLQVGEYELSFKGKTLYENRDPKSSIAFLFFKDGIRELRFIKDLEEWEIEGFMEVIRSSEAVNKLEDDLVTLLWEKEFPHISYLATDEFLEETPILVPENIDQLRSRLIFKPLAYNVQVDLEEGEEDQDLDSLLSQMDHVVPLEDRSVYFLTQEELERLRGEVESEIDPSFVFRITDTLFEIIALEKEPEPFQEAIHVLEKVLDALLTLGEFKKASELLERLNIILKTYDLKDWQKEPIYQFIQKAGDEVRIERIGRVLDREEGSRVEEVRDYLMLLQTNSIPPLIKILGELKNSKTRRMICDVLSEIGKNSIELFIPFLEDRRWFLVRNIIYILGRIGKEKAITFMQKVLNHEEVRVRREVVQALGLIGGSKAISLLIKTLNDKDARIRSMAAINLGKIGKTVGLAALLEIVQSKDFQKREAPEIKAFFDGIGMVGSNEAIPVLQQLLERKSLFGLGKMDEIRIGAANALAMIGTPEARAILERGQNSKEESIRKACLQALKLKPSKE
;
A
#
# COMPACT_ATOMS: atom_id res chain seq x y z
N MET A 1 21.80 -46.38 -71.28
CA MET A 1 20.87 -45.44 -71.93
C MET A 1 19.55 -46.16 -72.18
N PRO A 2 18.38 -45.51 -72.09
CA PRO A 2 18.08 -44.07 -71.92
C PRO A 2 17.43 -43.77 -70.54
N GLU A 3 17.60 -42.61 -69.89
CA GLU A 3 17.13 -41.23 -70.16
C GLU A 3 15.64 -40.97 -69.85
N GLU A 4 15.46 -40.09 -68.85
CA GLU A 4 14.44 -39.05 -68.68
C GLU A 4 12.95 -39.40 -68.50
N LEU A 5 12.38 -38.94 -67.36
CA LEU A 5 11.22 -38.04 -67.30
C LEU A 5 10.94 -37.54 -65.87
N LEU A 6 11.46 -36.34 -65.58
CA LEU A 6 10.92 -35.21 -64.80
C LEU A 6 9.95 -35.42 -63.58
N LYS A 7 10.48 -35.04 -62.40
CA LYS A 7 9.93 -34.18 -61.30
C LYS A 7 8.48 -34.32 -60.78
N GLY A 8 8.38 -34.53 -59.46
CA GLY A 8 7.27 -34.05 -58.60
C GLY A 8 7.45 -34.40 -57.11
N LYS A 9 7.57 -33.39 -56.22
CA LYS A 9 7.72 -33.50 -54.76
C LYS A 9 6.48 -34.09 -54.06
N ARG A 10 6.67 -34.88 -52.98
CA ARG A 10 6.10 -34.63 -51.61
C ARG A 10 6.59 -35.66 -50.58
N THR A 11 6.96 -35.13 -49.41
CA THR A 11 7.25 -35.77 -48.11
C THR A 11 6.03 -36.45 -47.48
N LEU A 12 6.26 -37.52 -46.70
CA LEU A 12 5.63 -37.81 -45.39
C LEU A 12 6.27 -39.08 -44.79
N GLU A 13 6.75 -38.98 -43.54
CA GLU A 13 7.35 -40.06 -42.74
C GLU A 13 6.36 -40.64 -41.72
N PHE A 14 6.74 -41.80 -41.20
CA PHE A 14 5.97 -42.97 -40.80
C PHE A 14 5.26 -42.95 -39.42
N SER A 15 4.33 -43.91 -39.34
CA SER A 15 3.38 -44.33 -38.29
C SER A 15 3.92 -45.30 -37.21
N GLY A 16 3.18 -45.41 -36.10
CA GLY A 16 2.78 -46.69 -35.46
C GLY A 16 3.40 -47.06 -34.11
N ASP A 17 2.62 -46.99 -33.03
CA ASP A 17 2.15 -48.16 -32.22
C ASP A 17 1.75 -47.78 -30.76
N GLU A 18 0.59 -48.30 -30.32
CA GLU A 18 -0.04 -48.13 -29.01
C GLU A 18 0.64 -48.96 -27.90
N ILE A 19 0.74 -48.41 -26.68
CA ILE A 19 1.32 -49.05 -25.47
C ILE A 19 0.32 -48.90 -24.29
N PRO A 20 0.20 -49.88 -23.36
CA PRO A 20 -0.95 -50.02 -22.44
C PRO A 20 -1.01 -48.97 -21.32
N LEU A 21 -2.23 -48.53 -20.95
CA LEU A 21 -2.53 -47.68 -19.78
C LEU A 21 -2.33 -48.45 -18.47
N ALA A 22 -1.31 -48.06 -17.70
CA ALA A 22 -1.05 -48.50 -16.33
C ALA A 22 -1.60 -47.45 -15.35
N GLU A 23 -2.08 -47.82 -14.17
CA GLU A 23 -2.54 -46.85 -13.15
C GLU A 23 -1.41 -45.92 -12.64
N GLY A 24 -0.13 -46.28 -12.90
CA GLY A 24 1.00 -45.37 -12.76
C GLY A 24 1.16 -44.39 -13.93
N LEU A 25 0.61 -44.71 -15.12
CA LEU A 25 0.53 -43.79 -16.25
C LEU A 25 -0.50 -42.69 -16.03
N GLU A 26 -1.59 -42.90 -15.28
CA GLU A 26 -2.54 -41.82 -14.96
C GLU A 26 -1.95 -40.80 -13.97
N GLU A 27 -1.22 -41.25 -12.93
CA GLU A 27 -0.49 -40.33 -12.04
C GLU A 27 0.64 -39.59 -12.77
N ASP A 28 1.32 -40.26 -13.69
CA ASP A 28 2.30 -39.61 -14.56
C ASP A 28 1.61 -38.69 -15.58
N GLU A 29 0.43 -39.02 -16.11
CA GLU A 29 -0.31 -38.18 -17.05
C GLU A 29 -0.84 -36.91 -16.36
N GLU A 30 -1.48 -37.03 -15.20
CA GLU A 30 -1.96 -35.89 -14.41
C GLU A 30 -0.80 -34.98 -14.02
N PHE A 31 0.34 -35.55 -13.59
CA PHE A 31 1.54 -34.79 -13.28
C PHE A 31 2.15 -34.10 -14.52
N LEU A 32 2.17 -34.78 -15.68
CA LEU A 32 2.65 -34.21 -16.94
C LEU A 32 1.77 -33.05 -17.41
N LEU A 33 0.45 -33.19 -17.28
CA LEU A 33 -0.51 -32.13 -17.59
C LEU A 33 -0.40 -30.97 -16.59
N ALA A 34 -0.24 -31.25 -15.29
CA ALA A 34 0.03 -30.25 -14.27
C ALA A 34 1.33 -29.48 -14.56
N ARG A 35 2.40 -30.18 -14.98
CA ARG A 35 3.68 -29.56 -15.36
C ARG A 35 3.56 -28.67 -16.59
N ASP A 36 2.83 -29.11 -17.62
CA ASP A 36 2.58 -28.26 -18.81
C ASP A 36 1.75 -27.02 -18.45
N LEU A 37 0.71 -27.20 -17.63
CA LEU A 37 -0.15 -26.12 -17.15
C LEU A 37 0.63 -25.11 -16.30
N THR A 38 1.42 -25.55 -15.31
CA THR A 38 2.27 -24.67 -14.50
C THR A 38 3.32 -23.95 -15.35
N SER A 39 3.93 -24.62 -16.32
CA SER A 39 4.88 -24.00 -17.25
C SER A 39 4.23 -22.89 -18.07
N HIS A 40 3.00 -23.12 -18.57
CA HIS A 40 2.25 -22.11 -19.30
C HIS A 40 1.75 -20.99 -18.40
N LEU A 41 1.26 -21.29 -17.19
CA LEU A 41 0.87 -20.30 -16.19
C LEU A 41 2.03 -19.34 -15.90
N ILE A 42 3.23 -19.86 -15.65
CA ILE A 42 4.43 -19.05 -15.38
C ILE A 42 4.83 -18.23 -16.61
N LYS A 43 4.77 -18.81 -17.81
CA LYS A 43 5.03 -18.07 -19.07
C LYS A 43 4.02 -16.96 -19.29
N THR A 44 2.75 -17.19 -18.96
CA THR A 44 1.68 -16.21 -19.10
C THR A 44 1.81 -15.13 -18.03
N ILE A 45 2.07 -15.45 -16.76
CA ILE A 45 2.39 -14.45 -15.71
C ILE A 45 3.57 -13.60 -16.17
N LYS A 46 4.64 -14.23 -16.68
CA LYS A 46 5.77 -13.50 -17.28
C LYS A 46 5.32 -12.64 -18.45
N ALA A 47 4.55 -13.15 -19.40
CA ALA A 47 4.06 -12.37 -20.54
C ALA A 47 3.21 -11.16 -20.07
N PHE A 48 2.32 -11.34 -19.09
CA PHE A 48 1.53 -10.27 -18.50
C PHE A 48 2.37 -9.26 -17.71
N ARG A 49 3.50 -9.68 -17.13
CA ARG A 49 4.53 -8.78 -16.58
C ARG A 49 5.23 -7.96 -17.67
N PHE A 50 5.36 -8.51 -18.88
CA PHE A 50 6.21 -7.93 -19.93
C PHE A 50 5.47 -7.19 -21.06
N TYR A 51 4.17 -7.37 -21.20
CA TYR A 51 3.41 -6.81 -22.32
C TYR A 51 2.20 -5.97 -21.83
N PRO A 52 1.79 -4.90 -22.56
CA PRO A 52 0.55 -4.15 -22.28
C PRO A 52 -0.73 -4.95 -22.60
N LEU A 53 -1.81 -4.78 -21.84
CA LEU A 53 -3.05 -5.57 -21.93
C LEU A 53 -3.66 -5.63 -23.34
N ASP A 54 -3.48 -4.55 -24.11
CA ASP A 54 -4.01 -4.41 -25.48
C ASP A 54 -3.15 -5.16 -26.53
N ASN A 55 -2.08 -5.84 -26.10
CA ASN A 55 -1.16 -6.55 -26.99
C ASN A 55 -1.77 -7.88 -27.49
N PRO A 56 -1.86 -8.10 -28.82
CA PRO A 56 -2.38 -9.33 -29.40
C PRO A 56 -1.67 -10.61 -28.93
N ALA A 57 -0.39 -10.52 -28.55
CA ALA A 57 0.36 -11.66 -28.01
C ALA A 57 -0.13 -12.07 -26.62
N ILE A 58 -0.54 -11.11 -25.76
CA ILE A 58 -1.14 -11.43 -24.45
C ILE A 58 -2.46 -12.14 -24.66
N LYS A 59 -3.27 -11.67 -25.60
CA LYS A 59 -4.49 -12.36 -25.98
C LYS A 59 -4.20 -13.81 -26.39
N GLY A 60 -3.16 -14.05 -27.20
CA GLY A 60 -2.71 -15.40 -27.55
C GLY A 60 -2.25 -16.25 -26.34
N PHE A 61 -1.49 -15.68 -25.40
CA PHE A 61 -1.08 -16.39 -24.18
C PHE A 61 -2.25 -16.66 -23.22
N LYS A 62 -3.21 -15.74 -23.12
CA LYS A 62 -4.43 -15.86 -22.33
C LYS A 62 -5.32 -16.96 -22.92
N ASP A 63 -5.59 -16.92 -24.22
CA ASP A 63 -6.41 -17.92 -24.92
C ASP A 63 -5.79 -19.33 -24.79
N GLN A 64 -4.45 -19.42 -24.88
CA GLN A 64 -3.74 -20.69 -24.73
C GLN A 64 -3.70 -21.20 -23.28
N LEU A 65 -3.65 -20.31 -22.30
CA LEU A 65 -3.71 -20.66 -20.88
C LEU A 65 -5.13 -21.11 -20.51
N TYR A 66 -6.15 -20.37 -20.94
CA TYR A 66 -7.56 -20.71 -20.72
C TYR A 66 -7.89 -22.09 -21.30
N LYS A 67 -7.49 -22.38 -22.54
CA LYS A 67 -7.70 -23.71 -23.15
C LYS A 67 -7.04 -24.85 -22.36
N ARG A 68 -5.87 -24.60 -21.74
CA ARG A 68 -5.19 -25.61 -20.92
C ARG A 68 -5.85 -25.83 -19.57
N PHE A 69 -6.34 -24.75 -18.94
CA PHE A 69 -7.17 -24.86 -17.75
C PHE A 69 -8.46 -25.64 -18.05
N GLN A 70 -9.15 -25.31 -19.14
CA GLN A 70 -10.36 -26.04 -19.56
C GLN A 70 -10.07 -27.51 -19.85
N PHE A 71 -8.98 -27.83 -20.54
CA PHE A 71 -8.59 -29.23 -20.79
C PHE A 71 -8.30 -29.98 -19.48
N TYR A 72 -7.53 -29.37 -18.56
CA TYR A 72 -7.20 -29.99 -17.27
C TYR A 72 -8.45 -30.14 -16.39
N LEU A 73 -9.24 -29.08 -16.23
CA LEU A 73 -10.35 -29.01 -15.27
C LEU A 73 -11.59 -29.82 -15.67
N ASN A 74 -11.77 -30.08 -16.98
CA ASN A 74 -12.79 -31.01 -17.46
C ASN A 74 -12.42 -32.49 -17.19
N LYS A 75 -11.12 -32.79 -17.05
CA LYS A 75 -10.61 -34.13 -16.69
C LYS A 75 -10.42 -34.29 -15.18
N TYR A 76 -9.91 -33.26 -14.50
CA TYR A 76 -9.63 -33.21 -13.06
C TYR A 76 -10.22 -31.92 -12.46
N SER A 77 -11.30 -32.00 -11.68
CA SER A 77 -12.10 -30.85 -11.25
C SER A 77 -11.39 -29.80 -10.38
N LEU A 78 -10.14 -30.04 -9.98
CA LEU A 78 -9.33 -29.16 -9.12
C LEU A 78 -7.86 -29.20 -9.54
N PHE A 79 -7.25 -28.04 -9.67
CA PHE A 79 -5.81 -27.87 -9.80
C PHE A 79 -5.25 -27.12 -8.58
N LYS A 80 -4.36 -27.78 -7.81
CA LYS A 80 -3.82 -27.27 -6.53
C LYS A 80 -2.30 -27.11 -6.58
N LEU A 81 -1.80 -25.91 -6.32
CA LEU A 81 -0.36 -25.59 -6.27
C LEU A 81 0.06 -25.21 -4.85
N GLN A 82 1.05 -25.92 -4.29
CA GLN A 82 1.69 -25.54 -3.02
C GLN A 82 2.84 -24.56 -3.28
N VAL A 83 2.97 -23.54 -2.43
CA VAL A 83 3.96 -22.45 -2.55
C VAL A 83 4.97 -22.52 -1.40
N GLY A 84 6.23 -22.83 -1.73
CA GLY A 84 7.39 -22.68 -0.84
C GLY A 84 8.22 -21.44 -1.19
N GLU A 85 9.29 -21.17 -0.43
CA GLU A 85 10.13 -19.95 -0.59
C GLU A 85 10.68 -19.80 -2.02
N TYR A 86 11.03 -20.90 -2.69
CA TYR A 86 11.57 -20.89 -4.06
C TYR A 86 10.99 -21.98 -4.96
N GLU A 87 9.98 -22.73 -4.51
CA GLU A 87 9.42 -23.84 -5.26
C GLU A 87 7.89 -23.84 -5.30
N LEU A 88 7.33 -24.34 -6.40
CA LEU A 88 5.93 -24.75 -6.51
C LEU A 88 5.87 -26.26 -6.66
N SER A 89 5.03 -26.91 -5.86
CA SER A 89 4.90 -28.37 -5.87
C SER A 89 3.44 -28.83 -6.00
N PHE A 90 3.27 -30.03 -6.55
CA PHE A 90 1.98 -30.70 -6.75
C PHE A 90 2.10 -32.15 -6.27
N LYS A 91 1.20 -32.57 -5.37
CA LYS A 91 1.24 -33.89 -4.71
C LYS A 91 2.65 -34.25 -4.16
N GLY A 92 3.36 -33.25 -3.61
CA GLY A 92 4.70 -33.42 -3.04
C GLY A 92 5.86 -33.48 -4.05
N LYS A 93 5.60 -33.35 -5.36
CA LYS A 93 6.62 -33.29 -6.42
C LYS A 93 6.80 -31.86 -6.92
N THR A 94 8.05 -31.41 -7.05
CA THR A 94 8.38 -30.06 -7.54
C THR A 94 8.03 -29.89 -9.01
N LEU A 95 7.19 -28.90 -9.33
CA LEU A 95 6.81 -28.51 -10.70
C LEU A 95 7.65 -27.32 -11.20
N TYR A 96 8.08 -26.46 -10.29
CA TYR A 96 8.88 -25.28 -10.56
C TYR A 96 9.81 -25.03 -9.39
N GLU A 97 11.09 -24.82 -9.66
CA GLU A 97 12.06 -24.35 -8.68
C GLU A 97 12.80 -23.17 -9.29
N ASN A 98 12.87 -22.08 -8.55
CA ASN A 98 13.70 -20.95 -8.89
C ASN A 98 14.17 -20.28 -7.60
N ARG A 99 15.45 -20.50 -7.28
CA ARG A 99 16.09 -19.92 -6.09
C ARG A 99 16.48 -18.45 -6.25
N ASP A 100 16.17 -17.83 -7.39
CA ASP A 100 16.32 -16.38 -7.58
C ASP A 100 15.07 -15.66 -7.08
N PRO A 101 15.12 -14.97 -5.92
CA PRO A 101 13.98 -14.27 -5.34
C PRO A 101 13.30 -13.27 -6.29
N LYS A 102 13.98 -12.78 -7.33
CA LYS A 102 13.42 -11.75 -8.25
C LYS A 102 12.63 -12.32 -9.41
N SER A 103 13.04 -13.50 -9.88
CA SER A 103 12.39 -14.18 -11.00
C SER A 103 11.58 -15.39 -10.54
N SER A 104 11.67 -15.72 -9.25
CA SER A 104 10.90 -16.75 -8.60
C SER A 104 9.48 -16.30 -8.39
N ILE A 105 8.58 -16.87 -9.18
CA ILE A 105 7.14 -16.73 -8.97
C ILE A 105 6.74 -17.36 -7.63
N ALA A 106 7.44 -18.43 -7.22
CA ALA A 106 7.25 -19.03 -5.89
C ALA A 106 7.62 -18.04 -4.78
N PHE A 107 8.78 -17.37 -4.88
CA PHE A 107 9.19 -16.34 -3.91
C PHE A 107 8.25 -15.14 -3.89
N LEU A 108 7.72 -14.72 -5.05
CA LEU A 108 6.74 -13.65 -5.12
C LEU A 108 5.51 -13.97 -4.26
N PHE A 109 4.94 -15.15 -4.46
CA PHE A 109 3.79 -15.62 -3.69
C PHE A 109 4.16 -15.81 -2.22
N PHE A 110 5.34 -16.34 -1.94
CA PHE A 110 5.79 -16.61 -0.58
C PHE A 110 6.08 -15.35 0.24
N LYS A 111 6.75 -14.35 -0.36
CA LYS A 111 7.09 -13.05 0.25
C LYS A 111 5.85 -12.29 0.70
N ASP A 112 4.76 -12.41 -0.06
CA ASP A 112 3.51 -11.73 0.23
C ASP A 112 2.53 -12.62 1.01
N GLY A 113 3.04 -13.68 1.65
CA GLY A 113 2.30 -14.51 2.60
C GLY A 113 1.64 -15.76 2.01
N ILE A 114 1.51 -15.91 0.70
CA ILE A 114 0.79 -17.03 0.07
C ILE A 114 1.56 -18.36 0.24
N ARG A 115 0.82 -19.42 0.59
CA ARG A 115 1.28 -20.79 0.80
C ARG A 115 0.58 -21.82 -0.11
N GLU A 116 -0.60 -21.50 -0.65
CA GLU A 116 -1.34 -22.39 -1.55
C GLU A 116 -2.21 -21.61 -2.55
N LEU A 117 -2.35 -22.12 -3.78
CA LEU A 117 -3.27 -21.63 -4.83
C LEU A 117 -4.16 -22.78 -5.35
N ARG A 118 -5.44 -22.51 -5.58
CA ARG A 118 -6.46 -23.48 -6.04
C ARG A 118 -7.28 -22.92 -7.20
N PHE A 119 -7.45 -23.71 -8.25
CA PHE A 119 -8.30 -23.42 -9.41
C PHE A 119 -9.32 -24.55 -9.57
N ILE A 120 -10.61 -24.21 -9.59
CA ILE A 120 -11.72 -25.17 -9.57
C ILE A 120 -12.39 -25.23 -10.96
N LYS A 121 -13.07 -26.34 -11.28
CA LYS A 121 -13.87 -26.51 -12.51
C LYS A 121 -14.81 -25.31 -12.74
N ASP A 122 -15.08 -25.05 -14.02
CA ASP A 122 -15.90 -23.95 -14.53
C ASP A 122 -15.24 -22.56 -14.44
N LEU A 123 -13.92 -22.52 -14.21
CA LEU A 123 -13.07 -21.33 -14.28
C LEU A 123 -13.28 -20.54 -15.59
N GLU A 124 -13.63 -19.26 -15.48
CA GLU A 124 -13.95 -18.40 -16.62
C GLU A 124 -12.74 -17.58 -17.11
N GLU A 125 -12.79 -17.08 -18.35
CA GLU A 125 -11.67 -16.35 -18.97
C GLU A 125 -11.32 -15.03 -18.23
N TRP A 126 -12.34 -14.35 -17.68
CA TRP A 126 -12.16 -13.10 -16.94
C TRP A 126 -11.48 -13.31 -15.59
N GLU A 127 -11.65 -14.48 -14.95
CA GLU A 127 -10.98 -14.80 -13.68
C GLU A 127 -9.48 -15.00 -13.89
N ILE A 128 -9.10 -15.64 -15.01
CA ILE A 128 -7.68 -15.79 -15.40
C ILE A 128 -7.07 -14.41 -15.69
N GLU A 129 -7.80 -13.55 -16.39
CA GLU A 129 -7.36 -12.19 -16.69
C GLU A 129 -7.17 -11.35 -15.42
N GLY A 130 -8.18 -11.38 -14.53
CA GLY A 130 -8.11 -10.70 -13.24
C GLY A 130 -6.98 -11.22 -12.35
N PHE A 131 -6.73 -12.54 -12.33
CA PHE A 131 -5.62 -13.11 -11.56
C PHE A 131 -4.25 -12.63 -12.08
N MET A 132 -4.09 -12.51 -13.41
CA MET A 132 -2.86 -11.97 -14.00
C MET A 132 -2.68 -10.48 -13.71
N GLU A 133 -3.78 -9.71 -13.72
CA GLU A 133 -3.78 -8.31 -13.32
C GLU A 133 -3.35 -8.15 -11.87
N VAL A 134 -3.85 -8.97 -10.95
CA VAL A 134 -3.49 -8.91 -9.53
C VAL A 134 -2.00 -9.18 -9.33
N ILE A 135 -1.46 -10.24 -9.95
CA ILE A 135 -0.03 -10.56 -9.85
C ILE A 135 0.82 -9.41 -10.42
N ARG A 136 0.42 -8.86 -11.56
CA ARG A 136 1.08 -7.72 -12.18
C ARG A 136 1.02 -6.47 -11.30
N SER A 137 -0.11 -6.22 -10.64
CA SER A 137 -0.30 -5.10 -9.71
C SER A 137 0.56 -5.26 -8.45
N SER A 138 0.65 -6.47 -7.89
CA SER A 138 1.50 -6.75 -6.72
C SER A 138 3.00 -6.49 -6.99
N GLU A 139 3.48 -6.74 -8.21
CA GLU A 139 4.87 -6.48 -8.58
C GLU A 139 5.14 -5.02 -8.96
N ALA A 140 4.12 -4.33 -9.49
CA ALA A 140 4.20 -2.90 -9.82
C ALA A 140 4.33 -2.02 -8.56
N VAL A 141 3.93 -2.55 -7.40
CA VAL A 141 4.00 -1.88 -6.10
C VAL A 141 5.20 -2.39 -5.30
N ASN A 142 6.37 -1.80 -5.55
CA ASN A 142 7.49 -1.98 -4.65
C ASN A 142 7.38 -1.05 -3.43
N LYS A 143 6.95 -1.64 -2.30
CA LYS A 143 7.24 -1.32 -0.88
C LYS A 143 6.19 -0.62 -0.01
N LEU A 144 4.98 -0.26 -0.47
CA LEU A 144 4.03 0.49 0.38
C LEU A 144 2.53 0.31 0.08
N GLU A 145 2.11 -0.53 -0.86
CA GLU A 145 0.69 -0.82 -1.10
C GLU A 145 0.48 -2.34 -1.03
N ASP A 146 -0.64 -2.73 -0.43
CA ASP A 146 -1.32 -4.03 -0.41
C ASP A 146 -0.50 -5.24 -0.89
N ASP A 147 -0.22 -6.17 0.03
CA ASP A 147 0.39 -7.45 -0.31
C ASP A 147 -0.46 -8.19 -1.37
N LEU A 148 0.15 -9.08 -2.16
CA LEU A 148 -0.56 -9.86 -3.19
C LEU A 148 -1.84 -10.52 -2.64
N VAL A 149 -1.86 -10.88 -1.36
CA VAL A 149 -3.02 -11.37 -0.62
C VAL A 149 -4.16 -10.37 -0.62
N THR A 150 -3.90 -9.13 -0.24
CA THR A 150 -4.87 -8.03 -0.25
C THR A 150 -5.42 -7.80 -1.66
N LEU A 151 -4.58 -7.80 -2.70
CA LEU A 151 -5.03 -7.62 -4.08
C LEU A 151 -5.85 -8.81 -4.62
N LEU A 152 -5.55 -10.04 -4.20
CA LEU A 152 -6.36 -11.22 -4.56
C LEU A 152 -7.70 -11.22 -3.83
N TRP A 153 -7.74 -10.69 -2.60
CA TRP A 153 -8.97 -10.54 -1.83
C TRP A 153 -9.94 -9.53 -2.46
N GLU A 154 -9.45 -8.36 -2.90
CA GLU A 154 -10.28 -7.28 -3.47
C GLU A 154 -10.98 -7.64 -4.80
N LYS A 155 -10.55 -8.71 -5.49
CA LYS A 155 -11.11 -9.11 -6.80
C LYS A 155 -12.20 -10.19 -6.74
N GLU A 156 -12.38 -10.90 -5.62
CA GLU A 156 -13.43 -11.92 -5.38
C GLU A 156 -13.68 -12.92 -6.54
N PHE A 157 -12.68 -13.73 -6.90
CA PHE A 157 -12.83 -14.75 -7.96
C PHE A 157 -13.68 -15.95 -7.50
N PRO A 158 -14.75 -16.34 -8.23
CA PRO A 158 -15.59 -17.50 -7.88
C PRO A 158 -14.88 -18.86 -7.87
N HIS A 159 -13.87 -19.05 -8.73
CA HIS A 159 -13.21 -20.34 -8.98
C HIS A 159 -11.68 -20.32 -8.75
N ILE A 160 -11.14 -19.22 -8.20
CA ILE A 160 -9.73 -19.09 -7.79
C ILE A 160 -9.69 -18.79 -6.28
N SER A 161 -8.98 -19.61 -5.50
CA SER A 161 -8.78 -19.39 -4.06
C SER A 161 -7.34 -19.65 -3.62
N TYR A 162 -6.96 -19.15 -2.44
CA TYR A 162 -5.58 -19.21 -1.94
C TYR A 162 -5.51 -19.35 -0.41
N LEU A 163 -4.32 -19.65 0.14
CA LEU A 163 -4.01 -19.69 1.57
C LEU A 163 -2.80 -18.78 1.85
N ALA A 164 -2.83 -17.89 2.87
CA ALA A 164 -1.72 -16.97 3.19
C ALA A 164 -1.42 -16.77 4.69
N THR A 165 -0.30 -16.10 5.04
CA THR A 165 0.15 -15.76 6.42
C THR A 165 0.08 -14.25 6.69
N ASP A 166 -0.58 -13.83 7.77
CA ASP A 166 -0.83 -12.42 8.12
C ASP A 166 0.43 -11.68 8.65
N GLU A 167 1.10 -10.86 7.82
CA GLU A 167 2.26 -10.02 8.21
C GLU A 167 2.04 -8.50 7.97
N PHE A 168 0.83 -8.03 8.30
CA PHE A 168 0.55 -6.61 8.59
C PHE A 168 0.83 -6.24 10.05
N LEU A 169 1.88 -6.77 10.68
CA LEU A 169 2.22 -6.46 12.07
C LEU A 169 3.74 -6.45 12.30
N GLU A 170 4.20 -5.32 12.84
CA GLU A 170 5.41 -5.16 13.65
C GLU A 170 6.80 -5.20 12.98
N GLU A 171 7.55 -4.12 13.20
CA GLU A 171 8.78 -4.28 13.99
C GLU A 171 8.83 -3.18 15.06
N THR A 172 8.00 -3.33 16.09
CA THR A 172 8.54 -3.21 17.45
C THR A 172 9.37 -4.46 17.69
N PRO A 173 10.67 -4.37 18.02
CA PRO A 173 11.46 -5.56 18.31
C PRO A 173 10.95 -6.17 19.63
N ILE A 174 10.27 -7.31 19.56
CA ILE A 174 10.01 -8.15 20.73
C ILE A 174 11.37 -8.73 21.15
N LEU A 175 11.97 -8.14 22.18
CA LEU A 175 13.11 -8.75 22.85
C LEU A 175 12.58 -9.93 23.69
N VAL A 176 12.78 -11.15 23.20
CA VAL A 176 12.43 -12.38 23.92
C VAL A 176 13.27 -12.44 25.20
N PRO A 177 12.67 -12.43 26.41
CA PRO A 177 13.42 -12.56 27.65
C PRO A 177 14.02 -13.96 27.76
N GLU A 178 15.28 -14.05 28.17
CA GLU A 178 16.02 -15.33 28.18
C GLU A 178 15.56 -16.31 29.28
N ASN A 179 14.73 -15.87 30.24
CA ASN A 179 14.22 -16.74 31.32
C ASN A 179 12.89 -16.27 31.97
N ILE A 180 12.27 -17.20 32.73
CA ILE A 180 10.95 -17.06 33.37
C ILE A 180 10.93 -15.97 34.46
N ASP A 181 12.07 -15.66 35.08
CA ASP A 181 12.16 -14.62 36.10
C ASP A 181 12.10 -13.21 35.50
N GLN A 182 12.67 -12.98 34.31
CA GLN A 182 12.47 -11.74 33.54
C GLN A 182 11.01 -11.56 33.11
N LEU A 183 10.32 -12.65 32.75
CA LEU A 183 8.90 -12.63 32.38
C LEU A 183 8.03 -12.20 33.58
N ARG A 184 8.30 -12.73 34.78
CA ARG A 184 7.56 -12.41 36.01
C ARG A 184 7.77 -10.96 36.47
N SER A 185 8.97 -10.41 36.32
CA SER A 185 9.27 -9.02 36.72
C SER A 185 8.52 -7.95 35.88
N ARG A 186 8.02 -8.32 34.69
CA ARG A 186 7.31 -7.42 33.76
C ARG A 186 5.79 -7.60 33.74
N LEU A 187 5.27 -8.65 34.38
CA LEU A 187 3.83 -8.85 34.57
C LEU A 187 3.34 -8.06 35.80
N ILE A 188 3.43 -6.74 35.73
CA ILE A 188 2.62 -5.89 36.63
C ILE A 188 1.22 -5.82 36.00
N PHE A 189 0.39 -6.81 36.33
CA PHE A 189 -1.04 -6.74 36.07
C PHE A 189 -1.62 -5.66 36.98
N LYS A 190 -2.00 -4.51 36.42
CA LYS A 190 -3.03 -3.66 37.05
C LYS A 190 -4.40 -4.17 36.57
N PRO A 191 -5.27 -4.67 37.46
CA PRO A 191 -6.60 -5.09 37.07
C PRO A 191 -7.41 -3.92 36.52
N LEU A 192 -8.11 -4.15 35.40
CA LEU A 192 -9.15 -3.27 34.86
C LEU A 192 -10.44 -3.43 35.66
N ALA A 193 -10.49 -2.91 36.88
CA ALA A 193 -11.73 -2.58 37.59
C ALA A 193 -11.37 -1.97 38.95
N TYR A 194 -11.50 -0.64 39.07
CA TYR A 194 -12.12 0.10 40.18
C TYR A 194 -11.68 1.56 40.05
N ASN A 195 -12.54 2.35 39.43
CA ASN A 195 -12.69 3.78 39.75
C ASN A 195 -14.19 4.08 39.64
N VAL A 196 -14.97 3.37 40.46
CA VAL A 196 -16.15 4.00 41.06
C VAL A 196 -15.61 4.61 42.34
N GLN A 197 -15.51 5.93 42.39
CA GLN A 197 -15.39 6.63 43.67
C GLN A 197 -16.72 6.41 44.39
N VAL A 198 -16.71 5.49 45.36
CA VAL A 198 -17.65 5.56 46.46
C VAL A 198 -16.88 6.27 47.57
N ASP A 199 -17.33 7.45 47.96
CA ASP A 199 -16.85 8.12 49.17
C ASP A 199 -17.17 7.21 50.36
N LEU A 200 -16.13 6.59 50.91
CA LEU A 200 -16.17 6.01 52.24
C LEU A 200 -15.06 6.71 53.02
N GLU A 201 -15.51 7.51 53.98
CA GLU A 201 -14.68 8.26 54.91
C GLU A 201 -13.69 7.33 55.63
N GLU A 202 -12.45 7.80 55.74
CA GLU A 202 -11.35 7.14 56.44
C GLU A 202 -11.70 6.87 57.90
N GLY A 203 -11.63 5.61 58.32
CA GLY A 203 -11.81 5.20 59.72
C GLY A 203 -11.18 3.84 60.00
N GLU A 204 -9.97 3.90 60.60
CA GLU A 204 -9.32 2.98 61.55
C GLU A 204 -9.46 1.44 61.42
N GLU A 205 -8.29 0.83 61.20
CA GLU A 205 -7.72 -0.41 61.78
C GLU A 205 -8.51 -1.75 61.76
N ASP A 206 -7.87 -2.74 61.11
CA ASP A 206 -7.89 -4.19 61.35
C ASP A 206 -9.11 -4.78 62.09
N GLN A 207 -10.07 -5.29 61.31
CA GLN A 207 -11.00 -6.31 61.79
C GLN A 207 -11.03 -7.52 60.86
N ASP A 208 -10.79 -8.69 61.46
CA ASP A 208 -10.72 -10.01 60.86
C ASP A 208 -12.06 -10.41 60.23
N LEU A 209 -12.02 -10.84 58.96
CA LEU A 209 -13.19 -11.12 58.12
C LEU A 209 -14.05 -12.27 58.69
N ASP A 210 -13.45 -13.18 59.46
CA ASP A 210 -14.13 -14.31 60.09
C ASP A 210 -15.02 -13.88 61.28
N SER A 211 -14.73 -12.73 61.91
CA SER A 211 -15.56 -12.15 62.98
C SER A 211 -16.88 -11.58 62.43
N LEU A 212 -16.85 -10.97 61.24
CA LEU A 212 -18.02 -10.36 60.62
C LEU A 212 -19.00 -11.41 60.07
N LEU A 213 -18.49 -12.52 59.52
CA LEU A 213 -19.31 -13.60 58.99
C LEU A 213 -20.05 -14.37 60.09
N SER A 214 -19.52 -14.36 61.32
CA SER A 214 -20.13 -15.04 62.47
C SER A 214 -21.30 -14.27 63.10
N GLN A 215 -21.55 -13.02 62.70
CA GLN A 215 -22.64 -12.19 63.24
C GLN A 215 -23.89 -12.16 62.36
N MET A 216 -23.89 -12.84 61.21
CA MET A 216 -25.04 -12.92 60.32
C MET A 216 -25.98 -14.09 60.67
N ASP A 217 -26.41 -14.15 61.94
CA ASP A 217 -27.35 -15.16 62.46
C ASP A 217 -28.78 -14.62 62.59
N HIS A 218 -29.19 -13.76 61.65
CA HIS A 218 -30.58 -13.29 61.56
C HIS A 218 -31.18 -13.56 60.18
N VAL A 219 -31.71 -14.79 60.06
CA VAL A 219 -32.74 -15.16 59.11
C VAL A 219 -33.97 -14.27 59.37
N VAL A 220 -34.25 -13.34 58.45
CA VAL A 220 -35.57 -12.69 58.37
C VAL A 220 -36.45 -13.55 57.45
N PRO A 221 -37.66 -13.95 57.86
CA PRO A 221 -38.51 -14.85 57.07
C PRO A 221 -38.95 -14.18 55.76
N LEU A 222 -38.73 -14.89 54.65
CA LEU A 222 -39.28 -14.56 53.33
C LEU A 222 -40.76 -14.94 53.28
N GLU A 223 -41.62 -14.05 53.76
CA GLU A 223 -43.02 -14.03 53.35
C GLU A 223 -43.35 -12.64 52.82
N ASP A 224 -43.83 -12.60 51.57
CA ASP A 224 -44.51 -11.47 50.94
C ASP A 224 -43.68 -10.39 50.22
N ARG A 225 -42.84 -10.80 49.24
CA ARG A 225 -42.58 -9.99 48.05
C ARG A 225 -42.69 -10.83 46.80
N SER A 226 -43.87 -10.81 46.20
CA SER A 226 -44.08 -11.12 44.78
C SER A 226 -43.29 -10.10 43.94
N VAL A 227 -41.98 -10.32 43.82
CA VAL A 227 -41.17 -9.73 42.76
C VAL A 227 -41.61 -10.45 41.50
N TYR A 228 -42.43 -9.79 40.69
CA TYR A 228 -42.78 -10.26 39.36
C TYR A 228 -41.48 -10.38 38.55
N PHE A 229 -40.91 -11.58 38.53
CA PHE A 229 -39.93 -11.93 37.51
C PHE A 229 -40.69 -11.97 36.20
N LEU A 230 -40.34 -11.05 35.29
CA LEU A 230 -40.82 -11.10 33.91
C LEU A 230 -40.54 -12.51 33.39
N THR A 231 -41.58 -13.17 32.91
CA THR A 231 -41.44 -14.44 32.21
C THR A 231 -40.56 -14.24 30.99
N GLN A 232 -39.91 -15.30 30.50
CA GLN A 232 -39.09 -15.22 29.28
C GLN A 232 -39.90 -14.66 28.10
N GLU A 233 -41.19 -14.98 28.03
CA GLU A 233 -42.12 -14.50 27.01
C GLU A 233 -42.43 -12.99 27.18
N GLU A 234 -42.60 -12.49 28.41
CA GLU A 234 -42.74 -11.05 28.68
C GLU A 234 -41.44 -10.29 28.42
N LEU A 235 -40.28 -10.90 28.70
CA LEU A 235 -38.96 -10.32 28.43
C LEU A 235 -38.68 -10.23 26.92
N GLU A 236 -39.06 -11.27 26.16
CA GLU A 236 -38.97 -11.30 24.69
C GLU A 236 -39.95 -10.30 24.06
N ARG A 237 -41.15 -10.16 24.64
CA ARG A 237 -42.12 -9.15 24.21
C ARG A 237 -41.65 -7.73 24.50
N LEU A 238 -41.10 -7.47 25.68
CA LEU A 238 -40.46 -6.19 26.03
C LEU A 238 -39.24 -5.90 25.17
N ARG A 239 -38.43 -6.91 24.83
CA ARG A 239 -37.36 -6.78 23.84
C ARG A 239 -37.92 -6.40 22.47
N GLY A 240 -38.99 -7.05 22.02
CA GLY A 240 -39.65 -6.71 20.76
C GLY A 240 -40.27 -5.31 20.76
N GLU A 241 -40.85 -4.87 21.87
CA GLU A 241 -41.38 -3.52 22.06
C GLU A 241 -40.23 -2.49 22.03
N VAL A 242 -39.12 -2.73 22.73
CA VAL A 242 -37.91 -1.88 22.68
C VAL A 242 -37.27 -1.88 21.29
N GLU A 243 -37.17 -3.03 20.62
CA GLU A 243 -36.64 -3.14 19.25
C GLU A 243 -37.56 -2.43 18.23
N SER A 244 -38.87 -2.40 18.47
CA SER A 244 -39.83 -1.66 17.64
C SER A 244 -39.90 -0.15 17.95
N GLU A 245 -39.59 0.27 19.17
CA GLU A 245 -39.36 1.69 19.51
C GLU A 245 -37.99 2.19 19.03
N ILE A 246 -36.99 1.31 18.92
CA ILE A 246 -35.73 1.52 18.20
C ILE A 246 -35.93 1.21 16.70
N ASP A 247 -37.09 1.54 16.13
CA ASP A 247 -37.23 1.57 14.67
C ASP A 247 -36.30 2.68 14.14
N PRO A 248 -35.32 2.35 13.27
CA PRO A 248 -34.48 3.36 12.61
C PRO A 248 -35.32 4.49 11.98
N SER A 249 -36.56 4.20 11.55
CA SER A 249 -37.50 5.18 10.99
C SER A 249 -37.83 6.36 11.91
N PHE A 250 -37.77 6.19 13.25
CA PHE A 250 -38.07 7.27 14.19
C PHE A 250 -36.95 8.32 14.23
N VAL A 251 -35.68 7.88 14.26
CA VAL A 251 -34.52 8.78 14.19
C VAL A 251 -34.50 9.55 12.86
N PHE A 252 -34.90 8.91 11.75
CA PHE A 252 -34.97 9.57 10.44
C PHE A 252 -36.05 10.64 10.35
N ARG A 253 -37.25 10.37 10.91
CA ARG A 253 -38.31 11.39 11.02
C ARG A 253 -37.83 12.60 11.83
N ILE A 254 -37.09 12.36 12.92
CA ILE A 254 -36.52 13.42 13.74
C ILE A 254 -35.50 14.23 12.93
N THR A 255 -34.58 13.60 12.19
CA THR A 255 -33.58 14.35 11.40
C THR A 255 -34.22 15.22 10.32
N ASP A 256 -35.22 14.72 9.59
CA ASP A 256 -35.89 15.51 8.55
C ASP A 256 -36.66 16.69 9.18
N THR A 257 -37.37 16.46 10.30
CA THR A 257 -38.03 17.54 11.05
C THR A 257 -37.03 18.57 11.58
N LEU A 258 -35.87 18.15 12.10
CA LEU A 258 -34.83 19.06 12.57
C LEU A 258 -34.28 19.94 11.45
N PHE A 259 -34.07 19.37 10.25
CA PHE A 259 -33.65 20.15 9.08
C PHE A 259 -34.72 21.13 8.60
N GLU A 260 -36.00 20.76 8.65
CA GLU A 260 -37.11 21.68 8.38
C GLU A 260 -37.15 22.84 9.38
N ILE A 261 -36.96 22.55 10.68
CA ILE A 261 -36.84 23.58 11.73
C ILE A 261 -35.67 24.51 11.41
N ILE A 262 -34.48 23.99 11.15
CA ILE A 262 -33.29 24.81 10.83
C ILE A 262 -33.52 25.68 9.59
N ALA A 263 -34.25 25.18 8.59
CA ALA A 263 -34.52 25.92 7.36
C ALA A 263 -35.58 27.04 7.51
N LEU A 264 -36.54 26.88 8.42
CA LEU A 264 -37.74 27.73 8.50
C LEU A 264 -37.85 28.56 9.79
N GLU A 265 -37.13 28.19 10.84
CA GLU A 265 -37.22 28.82 12.16
C GLU A 265 -36.73 30.27 12.14
N LYS A 266 -37.44 31.14 12.87
CA LYS A 266 -37.18 32.58 12.96
C LYS A 266 -36.75 33.03 14.36
N GLU A 267 -36.96 32.18 15.37
CA GLU A 267 -36.59 32.43 16.76
C GLU A 267 -35.23 31.79 17.11
N PRO A 268 -34.34 32.49 17.86
CA PRO A 268 -33.01 31.97 18.17
C PRO A 268 -32.97 30.70 19.03
N GLU A 269 -33.82 30.62 20.05
CA GLU A 269 -33.78 29.53 21.04
C GLU A 269 -34.18 28.17 20.43
N PRO A 270 -35.31 28.03 19.72
CA PRO A 270 -35.66 26.75 19.06
C PRO A 270 -34.63 26.33 17.99
N PHE A 271 -34.04 27.31 17.29
CA PHE A 271 -32.99 27.05 16.31
C PHE A 271 -31.73 26.46 16.96
N GLN A 272 -31.30 27.02 18.09
CA GLN A 272 -30.13 26.53 18.83
C GLN A 272 -30.38 25.13 19.41
N GLU A 273 -31.56 24.87 19.95
CA GLU A 273 -31.93 23.53 20.43
C GLU A 273 -31.93 22.49 19.29
N ALA A 274 -32.45 22.85 18.11
CA ALA A 274 -32.40 21.96 16.94
C ALA A 274 -30.95 21.60 16.53
N ILE A 275 -30.04 22.58 16.53
CA ILE A 275 -28.61 22.35 16.28
C ILE A 275 -28.00 21.45 17.36
N HIS A 276 -28.33 21.67 18.63
CA HIS A 276 -27.83 20.85 19.73
C HIS A 276 -28.30 19.39 19.65
N VAL A 277 -29.56 19.16 19.25
CA VAL A 277 -30.07 17.80 19.01
C VAL A 277 -29.33 17.16 17.83
N LEU A 278 -29.08 17.89 16.73
CA LEU A 278 -28.26 17.38 15.62
C LEU A 278 -26.84 17.02 16.06
N GLU A 279 -26.23 17.73 17.02
CA GLU A 279 -24.88 17.41 17.51
C GLU A 279 -24.88 16.03 18.18
N LYS A 280 -25.92 15.75 18.99
CA LYS A 280 -26.12 14.44 19.63
C LYS A 280 -26.38 13.34 18.61
N VAL A 281 -27.15 13.63 17.56
CA VAL A 281 -27.40 12.69 16.46
C VAL A 281 -26.08 12.34 15.75
N LEU A 282 -25.26 13.34 15.41
CA LEU A 282 -23.95 13.11 14.81
C LEU A 282 -23.07 12.23 15.71
N ASP A 283 -23.04 12.51 17.02
CA ASP A 283 -22.29 11.70 17.97
C ASP A 283 -22.75 10.25 18.03
N ALA A 284 -24.07 10.00 17.98
CA ALA A 284 -24.63 8.66 17.91
C ALA A 284 -24.24 7.95 16.62
N LEU A 285 -24.37 8.62 15.46
CA LEU A 285 -24.00 8.05 14.16
C LEU A 285 -22.52 7.63 14.11
N LEU A 286 -21.62 8.50 14.57
CA LEU A 286 -20.18 8.19 14.64
C LEU A 286 -19.85 7.05 15.61
N THR A 287 -20.63 6.91 16.69
CA THR A 287 -20.45 5.82 17.66
C THR A 287 -20.90 4.48 17.09
N LEU A 288 -21.96 4.49 16.29
CA LEU A 288 -22.53 3.31 15.64
C LEU A 288 -21.82 2.93 14.34
N GLY A 289 -20.84 3.72 13.88
CA GLY A 289 -20.14 3.48 12.62
C GLY A 289 -20.97 3.83 11.37
N GLU A 290 -22.03 4.61 11.52
CA GLU A 290 -22.96 4.99 10.45
C GLU A 290 -22.42 6.21 9.67
N PHE A 291 -21.24 6.07 9.08
CA PHE A 291 -20.49 7.15 8.44
C PHE A 291 -21.20 7.74 7.23
N LYS A 292 -21.87 6.92 6.41
CA LYS A 292 -22.69 7.42 5.29
C LYS A 292 -23.74 8.44 5.75
N LYS A 293 -24.47 8.13 6.82
CA LYS A 293 -25.51 9.01 7.37
C LYS A 293 -24.90 10.26 8.02
N ALA A 294 -23.74 10.11 8.67
CA ALA A 294 -23.01 11.25 9.22
C ALA A 294 -22.54 12.22 8.10
N SER A 295 -22.13 11.69 6.95
CA SER A 295 -21.79 12.49 5.76
C SER A 295 -23.02 13.20 5.20
N GLU A 296 -24.14 12.49 5.01
CA GLU A 296 -25.40 13.07 4.53
C GLU A 296 -25.87 14.23 5.44
N LEU A 297 -25.71 14.11 6.76
CA LEU A 297 -26.03 15.18 7.71
C LEU A 297 -25.18 16.44 7.46
N LEU A 298 -23.85 16.29 7.35
CA LEU A 298 -22.94 17.41 7.07
C LEU A 298 -23.19 18.04 5.70
N GLU A 299 -23.49 17.23 4.69
CA GLU A 299 -23.82 17.70 3.34
C GLU A 299 -25.11 18.53 3.35
N ARG A 300 -26.15 18.09 4.06
CA ARG A 300 -27.40 18.84 4.19
C ARG A 300 -27.21 20.19 4.87
N LEU A 301 -26.40 20.27 5.93
CA LEU A 301 -26.07 21.56 6.56
C LEU A 301 -25.31 22.49 5.60
N ASN A 302 -24.38 21.95 4.80
CA ASN A 302 -23.68 22.71 3.77
C ASN A 302 -24.61 23.18 2.64
N ILE A 303 -25.61 22.37 2.26
CA ILE A 303 -26.65 22.75 1.30
C ILE A 303 -27.47 23.90 1.90
N ILE A 304 -27.93 23.78 3.14
CA ILE A 304 -28.73 24.80 3.82
C ILE A 304 -28.02 26.16 3.82
N LEU A 305 -26.73 26.20 4.18
CA LEU A 305 -25.92 27.42 4.15
C LEU A 305 -25.80 28.05 2.75
N LYS A 306 -25.92 27.26 1.68
CA LYS A 306 -25.80 27.71 0.28
C LYS A 306 -27.13 28.10 -0.35
N THR A 307 -28.22 27.43 0.02
CA THR A 307 -29.52 27.55 -0.66
C THR A 307 -30.48 28.50 0.05
N TYR A 308 -30.43 28.59 1.38
CA TYR A 308 -31.34 29.43 2.16
C TYR A 308 -30.70 30.79 2.48
N ASP A 309 -31.51 31.84 2.46
CA ASP A 309 -31.10 33.18 2.86
C ASP A 309 -31.13 33.30 4.40
N LEU A 310 -30.11 32.73 5.04
CA LEU A 310 -29.98 32.70 6.49
C LEU A 310 -29.38 33.99 7.06
N LYS A 311 -29.87 34.42 8.21
CA LYS A 311 -29.28 35.53 8.99
C LYS A 311 -27.96 35.10 9.65
N ASP A 312 -27.11 36.06 10.00
CA ASP A 312 -25.80 35.77 10.62
C ASP A 312 -25.90 34.94 11.91
N TRP A 313 -26.92 35.22 12.74
CA TRP A 313 -27.16 34.46 13.97
C TRP A 313 -27.60 33.00 13.72
N GLN A 314 -28.12 32.68 12.52
CA GLN A 314 -28.45 31.31 12.11
C GLN A 314 -27.25 30.61 11.47
N LYS A 315 -26.45 31.35 10.69
CA LYS A 315 -25.25 30.82 10.05
C LYS A 315 -24.19 30.40 11.07
N GLU A 316 -23.99 31.21 12.10
CA GLU A 316 -22.92 30.98 13.09
C GLU A 316 -23.03 29.60 13.79
N PRO A 317 -24.17 29.18 14.35
CA PRO A 317 -24.30 27.84 14.93
C PRO A 317 -24.06 26.70 13.93
N ILE A 318 -24.44 26.86 12.67
CA ILE A 318 -24.19 25.84 11.63
C ILE A 318 -22.69 25.78 11.30
N TYR A 319 -21.99 26.91 11.21
CA TYR A 319 -20.54 26.92 11.03
C TYR A 319 -19.82 26.27 12.21
N GLN A 320 -20.24 26.58 13.44
CA GLN A 320 -19.70 25.95 14.65
C GLN A 320 -19.94 24.44 14.65
N PHE A 321 -21.13 23.98 14.25
CA PHE A 321 -21.42 22.56 14.09
C PHE A 321 -20.45 21.88 13.13
N ILE A 322 -20.29 22.44 11.92
CA ILE A 322 -19.44 21.87 10.87
C ILE A 322 -17.97 21.86 11.32
N GLN A 323 -17.52 22.88 12.04
CA GLN A 323 -16.19 22.93 12.63
C GLN A 323 -16.01 21.81 13.67
N LYS A 324 -16.94 21.70 14.63
CA LYS A 324 -16.89 20.71 15.71
C LYS A 324 -17.01 19.26 15.22
N ALA A 325 -17.53 19.02 14.02
CA ALA A 325 -17.60 17.68 13.44
C ALA A 325 -16.22 17.00 13.38
N GLY A 326 -15.16 17.79 13.22
CA GLY A 326 -13.76 17.33 13.17
C GLY A 326 -12.97 17.47 14.46
N ASP A 327 -13.60 17.66 15.61
CA ASP A 327 -12.91 17.83 16.89
C ASP A 327 -12.24 16.55 17.38
N GLU A 328 -11.23 16.72 18.26
CA GLU A 328 -10.37 15.65 18.76
C GLU A 328 -11.16 14.45 19.31
N VAL A 329 -12.20 14.71 20.12
CA VAL A 329 -13.02 13.65 20.74
C VAL A 329 -13.72 12.79 19.68
N ARG A 330 -14.20 13.40 18.59
CA ARG A 330 -14.86 12.68 17.49
C ARG A 330 -13.85 11.92 16.66
N ILE A 331 -12.72 12.54 16.31
CA ILE A 331 -11.65 11.90 15.55
C ILE A 331 -11.07 10.69 16.29
N GLU A 332 -10.86 10.79 17.62
CA GLU A 332 -10.44 9.64 18.44
C GLU A 332 -11.48 8.51 18.45
N ARG A 333 -12.77 8.85 18.47
CA ARG A 333 -13.86 7.86 18.35
C ARG A 333 -13.80 7.15 16.99
N ILE A 334 -13.60 7.89 15.90
CA ILE A 334 -13.43 7.34 14.55
C ILE A 334 -12.23 6.40 14.50
N GLY A 335 -11.09 6.80 15.10
CA GLY A 335 -9.89 5.96 15.20
C GLY A 335 -10.17 4.62 15.89
N ARG A 336 -10.95 4.62 16.99
CA ARG A 336 -11.36 3.39 17.68
C ARG A 336 -12.25 2.49 16.82
N VAL A 337 -13.12 3.07 15.98
CA VAL A 337 -13.96 2.29 15.06
C VAL A 337 -13.09 1.66 13.97
N LEU A 338 -12.16 2.42 13.39
CA LEU A 338 -11.23 1.95 12.36
C LEU A 338 -10.31 0.80 12.83
N ASP A 339 -9.96 0.75 14.12
CA ASP A 339 -9.12 -0.32 14.69
C ASP A 339 -9.91 -1.59 15.08
N ARG A 340 -11.24 -1.52 15.22
CA ARG A 340 -12.08 -2.63 15.70
C ARG A 340 -12.63 -3.53 14.60
N GLU A 341 -12.75 -3.02 13.38
CA GLU A 341 -13.44 -3.73 12.28
C GLU A 341 -12.47 -4.24 11.21
N GLU A 342 -12.31 -5.57 11.14
CA GLU A 342 -11.83 -6.25 9.94
C GLU A 342 -12.92 -6.17 8.86
N GLY A 343 -12.82 -5.17 7.99
CA GLY A 343 -13.78 -4.95 6.88
C GLY A 343 -14.57 -3.65 6.95
N SER A 344 -14.16 -2.67 7.77
CA SER A 344 -14.82 -1.35 7.79
C SER A 344 -15.00 -0.78 6.38
N ARG A 345 -16.12 -0.10 6.18
CA ARG A 345 -16.43 0.69 4.99
C ARG A 345 -15.49 1.91 4.94
N VAL A 346 -14.20 1.67 4.71
CA VAL A 346 -13.13 2.68 4.70
C VAL A 346 -13.50 3.84 3.78
N GLU A 347 -14.24 3.57 2.69
CA GLU A 347 -14.81 4.58 1.79
C GLU A 347 -15.80 5.51 2.49
N GLU A 348 -16.75 5.00 3.29
CA GLU A 348 -17.72 5.85 4.00
C GLU A 348 -17.04 6.72 5.06
N VAL A 349 -16.05 6.17 5.77
CA VAL A 349 -15.23 6.95 6.71
C VAL A 349 -14.48 8.04 5.97
N ARG A 350 -13.85 7.68 4.85
CA ARG A 350 -13.12 8.62 3.99
C ARG A 350 -14.02 9.75 3.53
N ASP A 351 -15.23 9.45 3.05
CA ASP A 351 -16.20 10.44 2.60
C ASP A 351 -16.56 11.42 3.72
N TYR A 352 -16.82 10.91 4.92
CA TYR A 352 -17.07 11.75 6.09
C TYR A 352 -15.89 12.67 6.41
N LEU A 353 -14.68 12.12 6.44
CA LEU A 353 -13.46 12.87 6.75
C LEU A 353 -13.14 13.94 5.69
N MET A 354 -13.51 13.71 4.42
CA MET A 354 -13.34 14.67 3.33
C MET A 354 -14.25 15.90 3.46
N LEU A 355 -15.32 15.82 4.25
CA LEU A 355 -16.23 16.94 4.54
C LEU A 355 -15.74 17.82 5.70
N LEU A 356 -14.72 17.38 6.45
CA LEU A 356 -14.23 18.07 7.63
C LEU A 356 -13.39 19.31 7.28
N GLN A 357 -13.42 20.27 8.20
CA GLN A 357 -12.66 21.52 8.09
C GLN A 357 -11.21 21.33 8.56
N THR A 358 -10.36 22.33 8.31
CA THR A 358 -8.91 22.26 8.55
C THR A 358 -8.53 22.09 10.03
N ASN A 359 -9.43 22.40 10.97
CA ASN A 359 -9.23 22.13 12.40
C ASN A 359 -9.12 20.63 12.73
N SER A 360 -9.61 19.76 11.85
CA SER A 360 -9.49 18.31 11.99
C SER A 360 -8.07 17.78 11.69
N ILE A 361 -7.20 18.58 11.05
CA ILE A 361 -5.86 18.13 10.64
C ILE A 361 -5.01 17.67 11.83
N PRO A 362 -4.83 18.45 12.92
CA PRO A 362 -4.00 18.00 14.04
C PRO A 362 -4.53 16.72 14.72
N PRO A 363 -5.84 16.59 15.04
CA PRO A 363 -6.38 15.32 15.54
C PRO A 363 -6.22 14.13 14.58
N LEU A 364 -6.41 14.34 13.27
CA LEU A 364 -6.23 13.30 12.25
C LEU A 364 -4.77 12.82 12.19
N ILE A 365 -3.81 13.73 12.35
CA ILE A 365 -2.39 13.37 12.45
C ILE A 365 -2.10 12.58 13.74
N LYS A 366 -2.75 12.90 14.85
CA LYS A 366 -2.60 12.16 16.11
C LYS A 366 -3.03 10.70 15.94
N ILE A 367 -4.23 10.46 15.41
CA ILE A 367 -4.71 9.09 15.18
C ILE A 367 -3.89 8.34 14.13
N LEU A 368 -3.35 9.04 13.11
CA LEU A 368 -2.45 8.43 12.13
C LEU A 368 -1.22 7.78 12.78
N GLY A 369 -0.77 8.33 13.92
CA GLY A 369 0.33 7.79 14.71
C GLY A 369 -0.06 6.67 15.67
N GLU A 370 -1.34 6.34 15.80
CA GLU A 370 -1.91 5.35 16.73
C GLU A 370 -2.53 4.14 16.01
N LEU A 371 -3.10 4.37 14.82
CA LEU A 371 -3.75 3.34 14.00
C LEU A 371 -2.82 2.17 13.68
N LYS A 372 -3.33 0.95 13.83
CA LYS A 372 -2.55 -0.29 13.60
C LYS A 372 -2.62 -0.78 12.16
N ASN A 373 -3.77 -0.60 11.52
CA ASN A 373 -3.99 -1.05 10.14
C ASN A 373 -3.33 -0.10 9.12
N SER A 374 -2.64 -0.67 8.14
CA SER A 374 -1.94 0.06 7.07
C SER A 374 -2.86 0.75 6.07
N LYS A 375 -3.96 0.08 5.66
CA LYS A 375 -4.96 0.57 4.72
C LYS A 375 -5.67 1.78 5.30
N THR A 376 -6.02 1.74 6.58
CA THR A 376 -6.63 2.89 7.27
C THR A 376 -5.64 4.04 7.42
N ARG A 377 -4.39 3.79 7.81
CA ARG A 377 -3.33 4.82 7.81
C ARG A 377 -3.14 5.46 6.43
N ARG A 378 -3.20 4.66 5.37
CA ARG A 378 -3.08 5.16 3.99
C ARG A 378 -4.25 6.07 3.63
N MET A 379 -5.48 5.64 3.91
CA MET A 379 -6.68 6.45 3.71
C MET A 379 -6.57 7.79 4.45
N ILE A 380 -6.14 7.79 5.72
CA ILE A 380 -5.95 9.02 6.50
C ILE A 380 -4.88 9.92 5.87
N CYS A 381 -3.78 9.38 5.35
CA CYS A 381 -2.79 10.18 4.60
C CYS A 381 -3.39 10.82 3.34
N ASP A 382 -4.25 10.10 2.60
CA ASP A 382 -4.89 10.64 1.40
C ASP A 382 -5.91 11.74 1.76
N VAL A 383 -6.73 11.54 2.80
CA VAL A 383 -7.61 12.58 3.36
C VAL A 383 -6.81 13.82 3.77
N LEU A 384 -5.76 13.64 4.59
CA LEU A 384 -4.90 14.74 5.06
C LEU A 384 -4.24 15.49 3.89
N SER A 385 -3.87 14.78 2.82
CA SER A 385 -3.30 15.39 1.61
C SER A 385 -4.32 16.26 0.87
N GLU A 386 -5.61 15.94 0.95
CA GLU A 386 -6.70 16.69 0.32
C GLU A 386 -7.14 17.90 1.18
N ILE A 387 -7.53 17.67 2.44
CA ILE A 387 -7.99 18.75 3.33
C ILE A 387 -6.85 19.73 3.69
N GLY A 388 -5.60 19.25 3.65
CA GLY A 388 -4.40 20.02 3.99
C GLY A 388 -3.83 20.88 2.86
N LYS A 389 -4.36 20.83 1.63
CA LYS A 389 -3.78 21.47 0.42
C LYS A 389 -3.43 22.95 0.59
N ASN A 390 -4.24 23.68 1.36
CA ASN A 390 -4.08 25.12 1.58
C ASN A 390 -3.60 25.49 2.99
N SER A 391 -3.31 24.49 3.83
CA SER A 391 -3.03 24.66 5.26
C SER A 391 -1.80 23.87 5.72
N ILE A 392 -0.76 23.85 4.89
CA ILE A 392 0.47 23.06 5.15
C ILE A 392 1.15 23.40 6.49
N GLU A 393 0.89 24.59 7.04
CA GLU A 393 1.44 25.04 8.32
C GLU A 393 0.98 24.15 9.49
N LEU A 394 -0.21 23.53 9.37
CA LEU A 394 -0.77 22.65 10.40
C LEU A 394 -0.01 21.32 10.53
N PHE A 395 0.82 20.96 9.55
CA PHE A 395 1.63 19.75 9.56
C PHE A 395 3.01 19.96 10.20
N ILE A 396 3.49 21.21 10.26
CA ILE A 396 4.85 21.54 10.70
C ILE A 396 5.16 21.07 12.12
N PRO A 397 4.26 21.24 13.12
CA PRO A 397 4.56 20.81 14.48
C PRO A 397 4.90 19.31 14.59
N PHE A 398 4.38 18.50 13.67
CA PHE A 398 4.55 17.05 13.67
C PHE A 398 5.83 16.57 12.96
N LEU A 399 6.60 17.48 12.36
CA LEU A 399 7.93 17.16 11.79
C LEU A 399 9.00 16.95 12.87
N GLU A 400 8.71 17.35 14.12
CA GLU A 400 9.60 17.20 15.28
C GLU A 400 9.13 16.07 16.21
N ASP A 401 8.17 15.24 15.78
CA ASP A 401 7.67 14.10 16.55
C ASP A 401 8.76 13.02 16.72
N ARG A 402 8.82 12.39 17.90
CA ARG A 402 9.80 11.34 18.21
C ARG A 402 9.59 10.07 17.40
N ARG A 403 8.36 9.82 16.94
CA ARG A 403 8.00 8.65 16.14
C ARG A 403 8.41 8.89 14.70
N TRP A 404 9.55 8.32 14.30
CA TRP A 404 10.08 8.46 12.94
C TRP A 404 9.06 8.11 11.85
N PHE A 405 8.18 7.14 12.09
CA PHE A 405 7.16 6.72 11.13
C PHE A 405 6.06 7.77 10.94
N LEU A 406 5.73 8.54 11.99
CA LEU A 406 4.81 9.66 11.87
C LEU A 406 5.47 10.78 11.08
N VAL A 407 6.70 11.16 11.42
CA VAL A 407 7.48 12.17 10.66
C VAL A 407 7.55 11.78 9.17
N ARG A 408 7.85 10.51 8.87
CA ARG A 408 7.82 9.98 7.49
C ARG A 408 6.45 10.20 6.84
N ASN A 409 5.35 9.87 7.50
CA ASN A 409 4.00 10.05 6.95
C ASN A 409 3.68 11.52 6.69
N ILE A 410 4.13 12.44 7.57
CA ILE A 410 3.96 13.88 7.34
C ILE A 410 4.74 14.34 6.11
N ILE A 411 5.98 13.88 5.93
CA ILE A 411 6.76 14.19 4.73
C ILE A 411 6.08 13.64 3.46
N TYR A 412 5.55 12.42 3.53
CA TYR A 412 4.77 11.83 2.44
C TYR A 412 3.56 12.69 2.07
N ILE A 413 2.77 13.13 3.05
CA ILE A 413 1.60 14.01 2.85
C ILE A 413 2.02 15.35 2.23
N LEU A 414 3.07 15.99 2.76
CA LEU A 414 3.59 17.25 2.23
C LEU A 414 4.11 17.12 0.79
N GLY A 415 4.73 15.97 0.46
CA GLY A 415 5.15 15.63 -0.89
C GLY A 415 3.98 15.48 -1.86
N ARG A 416 2.91 14.79 -1.43
CA ARG A 416 1.65 14.64 -2.19
C ARG A 416 0.92 15.97 -2.41
N ILE A 417 0.94 16.85 -1.42
CA ILE A 417 0.37 18.21 -1.52
C ILE A 417 1.12 19.04 -2.57
N GLY A 418 2.42 18.82 -2.77
CA GLY A 418 3.15 19.37 -3.92
C GLY A 418 3.48 20.87 -3.84
N LYS A 419 3.34 21.52 -2.68
CA LYS A 419 3.58 22.96 -2.53
C LYS A 419 5.06 23.25 -2.25
N GLU A 420 5.69 24.10 -3.07
CA GLU A 420 7.10 24.47 -2.90
C GLU A 420 7.41 25.07 -1.51
N LYS A 421 6.44 25.74 -0.87
CA LYS A 421 6.57 26.26 0.49
C LYS A 421 6.94 25.17 1.50
N ALA A 422 6.45 23.94 1.31
CA ALA A 422 6.73 22.79 2.17
C ALA A 422 8.23 22.42 2.22
N ILE A 423 8.98 22.69 1.14
CA ILE A 423 10.42 22.40 1.05
C ILE A 423 11.21 23.10 2.16
N THR A 424 10.79 24.32 2.53
CA THR A 424 11.43 25.09 3.61
C THR A 424 11.40 24.35 4.94
N PHE A 425 10.32 23.61 5.20
CA PHE A 425 10.16 22.82 6.43
C PHE A 425 10.88 21.46 6.33
N MET A 426 10.92 20.86 5.14
CA MET A 426 11.65 19.60 4.89
C MET A 426 13.17 19.73 5.05
N GLN A 427 13.73 20.94 4.91
CA GLN A 427 15.17 21.17 5.06
C GLN A 427 15.72 20.70 6.43
N LYS A 428 14.93 20.84 7.51
CA LYS A 428 15.30 20.37 8.85
C LYS A 428 15.36 18.84 8.95
N VAL A 429 14.53 18.16 8.16
CA VAL A 429 14.34 16.70 8.19
C VAL A 429 15.28 15.98 7.21
N LEU A 430 15.97 16.72 6.33
CA LEU A 430 16.90 16.17 5.35
C LEU A 430 18.04 15.35 5.98
N ASN A 431 18.43 15.68 7.22
CA ASN A 431 19.49 15.00 7.96
C ASN A 431 18.95 14.13 9.11
N HIS A 432 17.67 13.75 9.07
CA HIS A 432 17.04 12.91 10.10
C HIS A 432 17.83 11.62 10.35
N GLU A 433 17.90 11.15 11.58
CA GLU A 433 18.69 9.96 11.96
C GLU A 433 18.23 8.70 11.22
N GLU A 434 16.91 8.50 11.18
CA GLU A 434 16.25 7.39 10.50
C GLU A 434 16.35 7.51 8.97
N VAL A 435 16.91 6.48 8.34
CA VAL A 435 17.15 6.44 6.89
C VAL A 435 15.84 6.44 6.09
N ARG A 436 14.78 5.81 6.62
CA ARG A 436 13.46 5.77 5.97
C ARG A 436 12.85 7.16 5.86
N VAL A 437 13.06 8.03 6.85
CA VAL A 437 12.61 9.43 6.83
C VAL A 437 13.39 10.23 5.79
N ARG A 438 14.73 10.16 5.78
CA ARG A 438 15.54 10.87 4.77
C ARG A 438 15.20 10.44 3.34
N ARG A 439 14.94 9.14 3.14
CA ARG A 439 14.44 8.61 1.87
C ARG A 439 13.13 9.28 1.46
N GLU A 440 12.15 9.34 2.37
CA GLU A 440 10.87 10.00 2.08
C GLU A 440 11.05 11.48 1.71
N VAL A 441 11.96 12.19 2.38
CA VAL A 441 12.28 13.59 2.04
C VAL A 441 12.77 13.70 0.59
N VAL A 442 13.70 12.84 0.17
CA VAL A 442 14.22 12.87 -1.20
C VAL A 442 13.14 12.53 -2.24
N GLN A 443 12.22 11.62 -1.90
CA GLN A 443 11.07 11.32 -2.75
C GLN A 443 10.13 12.52 -2.87
N ALA A 444 9.78 13.16 -1.75
CA ALA A 444 8.92 14.34 -1.71
C ALA A 444 9.53 15.52 -2.50
N LEU A 445 10.84 15.76 -2.37
CA LEU A 445 11.54 16.78 -3.17
C LEU A 445 11.46 16.48 -4.67
N GLY A 446 11.57 15.21 -5.06
CA GLY A 446 11.39 14.77 -6.44
C GLY A 446 9.99 15.01 -6.99
N LEU A 447 8.96 14.82 -6.16
CA LEU A 447 7.56 15.08 -6.53
C LEU A 447 7.23 16.57 -6.64
N ILE A 448 7.72 17.38 -5.68
CA ILE A 448 7.45 18.83 -5.65
C ILE A 448 8.20 19.56 -6.78
N GLY A 449 9.48 19.24 -6.97
CA GLY A 449 10.31 19.94 -7.95
C GLY A 449 10.59 21.41 -7.61
N GLY A 450 11.01 22.17 -8.63
CA GLY A 450 11.43 23.56 -8.47
C GLY A 450 12.89 23.74 -8.04
N SER A 451 13.37 24.98 -8.07
CA SER A 451 14.79 25.31 -7.86
C SER A 451 15.27 24.99 -6.44
N LYS A 452 14.39 25.15 -5.44
CA LYS A 452 14.68 24.77 -4.05
C LYS A 452 14.84 23.26 -3.88
N ALA A 453 13.98 22.46 -4.52
CA ALA A 453 14.10 20.99 -4.49
C ALA A 453 15.42 20.54 -5.12
N ILE A 454 15.75 21.09 -6.30
CA ILE A 454 17.02 20.81 -6.99
C ILE A 454 18.21 21.11 -6.07
N SER A 455 18.21 22.28 -5.42
CA SER A 455 19.29 22.69 -4.52
C SER A 455 19.47 21.73 -3.34
N LEU A 456 18.38 21.21 -2.77
CA LEU A 456 18.45 20.22 -1.69
C LEU A 456 18.87 18.84 -2.20
N LEU A 457 18.33 18.39 -3.34
CA LEU A 457 18.72 17.11 -3.95
C LEU A 457 20.21 17.06 -4.30
N ILE A 458 20.80 18.18 -4.76
CA ILE A 458 22.25 18.30 -4.99
C ILE A 458 23.03 18.05 -3.70
N LYS A 459 22.58 18.60 -2.55
CA LYS A 459 23.20 18.32 -1.25
C LYS A 459 23.10 16.84 -0.89
N THR A 460 21.97 16.20 -1.19
CA THR A 460 21.71 14.80 -0.88
C THR A 460 22.53 13.81 -1.71
N LEU A 461 23.19 14.25 -2.79
CA LEU A 461 24.16 13.42 -3.52
C LEU A 461 25.38 13.02 -2.66
N ASN A 462 25.53 13.61 -1.47
CA ASN A 462 26.56 13.29 -0.47
C ASN A 462 26.00 12.62 0.79
N ASP A 463 24.76 12.09 0.79
CA ASP A 463 24.22 11.34 1.95
C ASP A 463 25.10 10.12 2.29
N LYS A 464 25.12 9.73 3.56
CA LYS A 464 25.84 8.55 4.04
C LYS A 464 25.33 7.23 3.43
N ASP A 465 24.04 7.12 3.11
CA ASP A 465 23.42 5.94 2.53
C ASP A 465 23.45 5.98 0.99
N ALA A 466 24.01 4.94 0.37
CA ALA A 466 24.14 4.83 -1.09
C ALA A 466 22.80 4.83 -1.82
N ARG A 467 21.74 4.24 -1.22
CA ARG A 467 20.40 4.19 -1.82
C ARG A 467 19.77 5.58 -1.87
N ILE A 468 20.04 6.42 -0.87
CA ILE A 468 19.60 7.82 -0.84
C ILE A 468 20.33 8.62 -1.92
N ARG A 469 21.66 8.46 -2.05
CA ARG A 469 22.43 9.11 -3.12
C ARG A 469 21.93 8.73 -4.51
N SER A 470 21.68 7.44 -4.74
CA SER A 470 21.08 6.94 -5.99
C SER A 470 19.74 7.59 -6.30
N MET A 471 18.87 7.68 -5.29
CA MET A 471 17.54 8.27 -5.48
C MET A 471 17.59 9.78 -5.76
N ALA A 472 18.50 10.49 -5.09
CA ALA A 472 18.75 11.90 -5.38
C ALA A 472 19.24 12.10 -6.82
N ALA A 473 20.12 11.23 -7.31
CA ALA A 473 20.60 11.30 -8.69
C ALA A 473 19.47 11.07 -9.72
N ILE A 474 18.60 10.09 -9.49
CA ILE A 474 17.42 9.84 -10.33
C ILE A 474 16.44 11.01 -10.31
N ASN A 475 16.14 11.56 -9.12
CA ASN A 475 15.22 12.70 -9.02
C ASN A 475 15.79 13.96 -9.68
N LEU A 476 17.11 14.19 -9.59
CA LEU A 476 17.77 15.27 -10.36
C LEU A 476 17.71 15.03 -11.87
N GLY A 477 17.80 13.78 -12.33
CA GLY A 477 17.58 13.45 -13.74
C GLY A 477 16.17 13.83 -14.21
N LYS A 478 15.15 13.53 -13.39
CA LYS A 478 13.74 13.80 -13.72
C LYS A 478 13.38 15.29 -13.69
N ILE A 479 13.89 16.06 -12.71
CA ILE A 479 13.40 17.44 -12.46
C ILE A 479 14.48 18.52 -12.63
N GLY A 480 15.75 18.13 -12.64
CA GLY A 480 16.89 19.03 -12.42
C GLY A 480 17.36 19.84 -13.62
N LYS A 481 16.87 19.52 -14.83
CA LYS A 481 17.31 20.13 -16.10
C LYS A 481 18.83 20.36 -16.11
N THR A 482 19.31 21.51 -16.54
CA THR A 482 20.75 21.84 -16.66
C THR A 482 21.47 21.98 -15.31
N VAL A 483 20.79 22.48 -14.26
CA VAL A 483 21.41 22.71 -12.94
C VAL A 483 21.75 21.39 -12.24
N GLY A 484 20.81 20.43 -12.28
CA GLY A 484 21.05 19.08 -11.75
C GLY A 484 22.15 18.35 -12.51
N LEU A 485 22.23 18.56 -13.83
CA LEU A 485 23.24 17.92 -14.67
C LEU A 485 24.66 18.29 -14.27
N ALA A 486 24.96 19.58 -14.05
CA ALA A 486 26.30 20.01 -13.68
C ALA A 486 26.81 19.29 -12.41
N ALA A 487 25.97 19.17 -11.39
CA ALA A 487 26.30 18.47 -10.15
C ALA A 487 26.50 16.96 -10.36
N LEU A 488 25.68 16.32 -11.19
CA LEU A 488 25.85 14.90 -11.53
C LEU A 488 27.17 14.66 -12.28
N LEU A 489 27.48 15.51 -13.27
CA LEU A 489 28.72 15.43 -14.04
C LEU A 489 29.96 15.63 -13.17
N GLU A 490 29.91 16.53 -12.19
CA GLU A 490 31.00 16.73 -11.23
C GLU A 490 31.27 15.44 -10.42
N ILE A 491 30.22 14.80 -9.91
CA ILE A 491 30.37 13.60 -9.08
C ILE A 491 30.92 12.42 -9.89
N VAL A 492 30.40 12.14 -11.10
CA VAL A 492 30.86 10.99 -11.90
C VAL A 492 32.31 11.13 -12.37
N GLN A 493 32.85 12.36 -12.42
CA GLN A 493 34.25 12.64 -12.74
C GLN A 493 35.18 12.55 -11.51
N SER A 494 34.62 12.52 -10.29
CA SER A 494 35.42 12.42 -9.07
C SER A 494 36.16 11.08 -8.94
N LYS A 495 37.32 11.10 -8.28
CA LYS A 495 38.15 9.89 -8.11
C LYS A 495 37.44 8.81 -7.27
N ASP A 496 36.67 9.22 -6.27
CA ASP A 496 36.00 8.30 -5.34
C ASP A 496 34.72 7.70 -5.93
N PHE A 497 34.17 8.27 -7.01
CA PHE A 497 32.98 7.73 -7.66
C PHE A 497 33.20 6.29 -8.14
N GLN A 498 34.40 5.97 -8.62
CA GLN A 498 34.77 4.62 -9.06
C GLN A 498 34.75 3.58 -7.93
N LYS A 499 34.73 4.01 -6.66
CA LYS A 499 34.68 3.12 -5.50
C LYS A 499 33.24 2.71 -5.14
N ARG A 500 32.24 3.45 -5.60
CA ARG A 500 30.81 3.22 -5.32
C ARG A 500 30.33 1.87 -5.88
N GLU A 501 29.20 1.40 -5.39
CA GLU A 501 28.62 0.11 -5.81
C GLU A 501 27.96 0.23 -7.18
N ALA A 502 27.90 -0.87 -7.94
CA ALA A 502 27.34 -0.87 -9.30
C ALA A 502 25.90 -0.31 -9.40
N PRO A 503 24.96 -0.62 -8.47
CA PRO A 503 23.61 -0.03 -8.52
C PRO A 503 23.64 1.50 -8.35
N GLU A 504 24.57 2.02 -7.56
CA GLU A 504 24.75 3.46 -7.38
C GLU A 504 25.36 4.10 -8.63
N ILE A 505 26.43 3.51 -9.18
CA ILE A 505 27.05 3.99 -10.42
C ILE A 505 26.01 4.09 -11.53
N LYS A 506 25.20 3.02 -11.70
CA LYS A 506 24.10 2.98 -12.66
C LYS A 506 23.10 4.12 -12.44
N ALA A 507 22.66 4.36 -11.20
CA ALA A 507 21.68 5.42 -10.90
C ALA A 507 22.17 6.83 -11.27
N PHE A 508 23.45 7.12 -11.09
CA PHE A 508 24.03 8.41 -11.49
C PHE A 508 24.07 8.59 -13.00
N PHE A 509 24.45 7.55 -13.74
CA PHE A 509 24.44 7.60 -15.20
C PHE A 509 23.02 7.61 -15.77
N ASP A 510 22.08 6.86 -15.18
CA ASP A 510 20.65 6.92 -15.52
C ASP A 510 20.11 8.34 -15.28
N GLY A 511 20.49 8.98 -14.16
CA GLY A 511 20.14 10.37 -13.87
C GLY A 511 20.66 11.35 -14.93
N ILE A 512 21.93 11.22 -15.35
CA ILE A 512 22.51 12.04 -16.44
C ILE A 512 21.77 11.79 -17.76
N GLY A 513 21.51 10.53 -18.09
CA GLY A 513 20.78 10.15 -19.31
C GLY A 513 19.35 10.70 -19.35
N MET A 514 18.64 10.68 -18.22
CA MET A 514 17.29 11.23 -18.07
C MET A 514 17.22 12.74 -18.30
N VAL A 515 18.30 13.49 -18.03
CA VAL A 515 18.33 14.93 -18.38
C VAL A 515 18.28 15.14 -19.89
N GLY A 516 18.87 14.22 -20.68
CA GLY A 516 18.82 14.27 -22.14
C GLY A 516 19.63 15.42 -22.78
N SER A 517 20.56 16.05 -22.06
CA SER A 517 21.32 17.21 -22.56
C SER A 517 22.60 16.83 -23.29
N ASN A 518 22.84 17.46 -24.45
CA ASN A 518 24.09 17.36 -25.20
C ASN A 518 25.32 17.86 -24.41
N GLU A 519 25.13 18.68 -23.38
CA GLU A 519 26.21 19.15 -22.50
C GLU A 519 26.93 18.00 -21.77
N ALA A 520 26.24 16.86 -21.57
CA ALA A 520 26.81 15.68 -20.94
C ALA A 520 27.76 14.90 -21.85
N ILE A 521 27.61 15.03 -23.18
CA ILE A 521 28.25 14.15 -24.17
C ILE A 521 29.79 14.14 -24.06
N PRO A 522 30.50 15.29 -23.97
CA PRO A 522 31.95 15.29 -23.89
C PRO A 522 32.47 14.51 -22.66
N VAL A 523 31.80 14.67 -21.51
CA VAL A 523 32.16 13.99 -20.26
C VAL A 523 31.87 12.49 -20.36
N LEU A 524 30.70 12.11 -20.89
CA LEU A 524 30.35 10.70 -21.07
C LEU A 524 31.30 9.99 -22.05
N GLN A 525 31.69 10.66 -23.14
CA GLN A 525 32.69 10.13 -24.08
C GLN A 525 34.03 9.92 -23.38
N GLN A 526 34.50 10.91 -22.61
CA GLN A 526 35.75 10.81 -21.87
C GLN A 526 35.73 9.64 -20.88
N LEU A 527 34.64 9.44 -20.16
CA LEU A 527 34.48 8.34 -19.19
C LEU A 527 34.41 6.96 -19.89
N LEU A 528 33.77 6.88 -21.05
CA LEU A 528 33.70 5.68 -21.88
C LEU A 528 35.07 5.28 -22.44
N GLU A 529 35.89 6.24 -22.88
CA GLU A 529 37.18 6.02 -23.54
C GLU A 529 38.38 6.00 -22.58
N ARG A 530 38.15 6.24 -21.28
CA ARG A 530 39.22 6.33 -20.28
C ARG A 530 40.02 5.03 -20.20
N LYS A 531 41.34 5.12 -20.43
CA LYS A 531 42.26 3.98 -20.34
C LYS A 531 42.30 3.42 -18.91
N SER A 532 42.08 2.12 -18.76
CA SER A 532 42.26 1.42 -17.48
C SER A 532 43.74 1.08 -17.32
N LEU A 533 44.40 1.70 -16.35
CA LEU A 533 45.80 1.39 -16.04
C LEU A 533 45.92 0.26 -15.00
N PHE A 534 44.99 0.16 -14.05
CA PHE A 534 44.89 -0.93 -13.07
C PHE A 534 43.43 -1.00 -12.55
N GLY A 535 42.72 -2.12 -12.77
CA GLY A 535 41.36 -2.36 -12.25
C GLY A 535 40.35 -2.80 -13.33
N LEU A 536 40.21 -4.11 -13.52
CA LEU A 536 39.42 -4.71 -14.61
C LEU A 536 37.89 -4.69 -14.40
N GLY A 537 37.37 -4.59 -13.17
CA GLY A 537 35.92 -4.74 -12.91
C GLY A 537 35.12 -3.43 -12.84
N LYS A 538 35.57 -2.43 -12.07
CA LYS A 538 34.77 -1.22 -11.81
C LYS A 538 34.82 -0.19 -12.95
N MET A 539 35.86 -0.24 -13.78
CA MET A 539 35.91 0.56 -15.00
C MET A 539 34.86 0.12 -16.01
N ASP A 540 34.46 -1.15 -16.00
CA ASP A 540 33.43 -1.66 -16.91
C ASP A 540 32.06 -1.12 -16.55
N GLU A 541 31.71 -1.00 -15.26
CA GLU A 541 30.45 -0.37 -14.81
C GLU A 541 30.34 1.10 -15.25
N ILE A 542 31.45 1.84 -15.19
CA ILE A 542 31.51 3.24 -15.65
C ILE A 542 31.30 3.32 -17.16
N ARG A 543 31.93 2.42 -17.93
CA ARG A 543 31.78 2.38 -19.40
C ARG A 543 30.35 1.99 -19.79
N ILE A 544 29.77 1.00 -19.12
CA ILE A 544 28.37 0.57 -19.33
C ILE A 544 27.42 1.72 -18.99
N GLY A 545 27.60 2.36 -17.84
CA GLY A 545 26.81 3.52 -17.42
C GLY A 545 26.91 4.67 -18.43
N ALA A 546 28.12 5.05 -18.84
CA ALA A 546 28.34 6.12 -19.82
C ALA A 546 27.71 5.80 -21.18
N ALA A 547 27.85 4.56 -21.66
CA ALA A 547 27.23 4.12 -22.91
C ALA A 547 25.70 4.14 -22.83
N ASN A 548 25.11 3.68 -21.72
CA ASN A 548 23.66 3.72 -21.52
C ASN A 548 23.14 5.16 -21.41
N ALA A 549 23.86 6.06 -20.72
CA ALA A 549 23.50 7.47 -20.66
C ALA A 549 23.54 8.14 -22.05
N LEU A 550 24.56 7.84 -22.87
CA LEU A 550 24.63 8.29 -24.27
C LEU A 550 23.45 7.76 -25.10
N ALA A 551 23.05 6.50 -24.88
CA ALA A 551 21.89 5.92 -25.56
C ALA A 551 20.57 6.57 -25.13
N MET A 552 20.42 6.92 -23.84
CA MET A 552 19.25 7.64 -23.32
C MET A 552 19.17 9.07 -23.87
N ILE A 553 20.31 9.78 -24.01
CA ILE A 553 20.36 11.12 -24.62
C ILE A 553 19.89 11.08 -26.08
N GLY A 554 20.24 10.03 -26.83
CA GLY A 554 19.60 9.71 -28.11
C GLY A 554 19.90 10.67 -29.27
N THR A 555 20.72 11.70 -29.09
CA THR A 555 21.07 12.65 -30.15
C THR A 555 22.02 12.05 -31.19
N PRO A 556 22.09 12.62 -32.42
CA PRO A 556 23.01 12.14 -33.46
C PRO A 556 24.47 12.09 -33.00
N GLU A 557 24.89 13.07 -32.20
CA GLU A 557 26.23 13.14 -31.64
C GLU A 557 26.50 11.99 -30.67
N ALA A 558 25.57 11.73 -29.75
CA ALA A 558 25.67 10.63 -28.79
C ALA A 558 25.67 9.26 -29.50
N ARG A 559 24.81 9.10 -30.50
CA ARG A 559 24.73 7.88 -31.32
C ARG A 559 26.02 7.63 -32.11
N ALA A 560 26.61 8.67 -32.70
CA ALA A 560 27.87 8.54 -33.44
C ALA A 560 29.01 8.04 -32.54
N ILE A 561 29.03 8.40 -31.25
CA ILE A 561 30.01 7.88 -30.28
C ILE A 561 29.79 6.38 -30.05
N LEU A 562 28.54 5.94 -29.84
CA LEU A 562 28.22 4.53 -29.63
C LEU A 562 28.55 3.67 -30.86
N GLU A 563 28.24 4.15 -32.06
CA GLU A 563 28.53 3.47 -33.33
C GLU A 563 30.04 3.38 -33.63
N ARG A 564 30.85 4.32 -33.15
CA ARG A 564 32.32 4.17 -33.14
C ARG A 564 32.77 3.16 -32.09
N GLY A 565 32.21 3.25 -30.88
CA GLY A 565 32.59 2.40 -29.75
C GLY A 565 32.32 0.91 -29.94
N GLN A 566 31.26 0.52 -30.67
CA GLN A 566 30.99 -0.89 -31.01
C GLN A 566 32.09 -1.53 -31.87
N ASN A 567 32.93 -0.73 -32.53
CA ASN A 567 34.06 -1.18 -33.33
C ASN A 567 35.41 -1.00 -32.60
N SER A 568 35.38 -0.69 -31.30
CA SER A 568 36.59 -0.48 -30.50
C SER A 568 37.43 -1.74 -30.36
N LYS A 569 38.75 -1.57 -30.31
CA LYS A 569 39.71 -2.63 -29.99
C LYS A 569 39.59 -3.07 -28.53
N GLU A 570 39.20 -2.18 -27.62
CA GLU A 570 38.94 -2.52 -26.22
C GLU A 570 37.60 -3.26 -26.10
N GLU A 571 37.65 -4.49 -25.60
CA GLU A 571 36.47 -5.35 -25.48
C GLU A 571 35.37 -4.78 -24.58
N SER A 572 35.76 -4.12 -23.47
CA SER A 572 34.80 -3.52 -22.54
C SER A 572 34.02 -2.35 -23.16
N ILE A 573 34.69 -1.46 -23.90
CA ILE A 573 34.02 -0.40 -24.69
C ILE A 573 33.06 -1.01 -25.70
N ARG A 574 33.55 -1.99 -26.47
CA ARG A 574 32.75 -2.66 -27.51
C ARG A 574 31.49 -3.29 -26.94
N LYS A 575 31.60 -4.05 -25.84
CA LYS A 575 30.44 -4.66 -25.16
C LYS A 575 29.45 -3.62 -24.64
N ALA A 576 29.94 -2.58 -23.96
CA ALA A 576 29.10 -1.50 -23.43
C ALA A 576 28.30 -0.80 -24.54
N CYS A 577 28.96 -0.41 -25.63
CA CYS A 577 28.28 0.25 -26.75
C CYS A 577 27.30 -0.67 -27.49
N LEU A 578 27.65 -1.95 -27.72
CA LEU A 578 26.74 -2.93 -28.33
C LEU A 578 25.50 -3.18 -27.48
N GLN A 579 25.64 -3.20 -26.16
CA GLN A 579 24.51 -3.33 -25.25
C GLN A 579 23.64 -2.07 -25.27
N ALA A 580 24.26 -0.89 -25.22
CA ALA A 580 23.55 0.38 -25.23
C ALA A 580 22.78 0.61 -26.54
N LEU A 581 23.33 0.25 -27.71
CA LEU A 581 22.65 0.36 -29.01
C LEU A 581 21.45 -0.60 -29.18
N LYS A 582 21.36 -1.64 -28.35
CA LYS A 582 20.19 -2.54 -28.33
C LYS A 582 19.02 -1.97 -27.52
N LEU A 583 19.29 -1.02 -26.63
CA LEU A 583 18.25 -0.26 -25.93
C LEU A 583 17.64 0.70 -26.95
N LYS A 584 16.40 0.43 -27.39
CA LYS A 584 15.69 1.38 -28.26
C LYS A 584 15.57 2.72 -27.52
N PRO A 585 15.77 3.86 -28.20
CA PRO A 585 15.51 5.15 -27.58
C PRO A 585 14.04 5.19 -27.13
N SER A 586 13.83 5.61 -25.89
CA SER A 586 12.51 5.98 -25.36
C SER A 586 11.95 7.03 -26.30
N LYS A 587 10.96 6.67 -27.12
CA LYS A 587 10.24 7.65 -27.94
C LYS A 587 9.46 8.56 -26.98
N GLU A 588 9.66 9.86 -27.15
CA GLU A 588 8.87 10.94 -26.56
C GLU A 588 7.37 10.78 -26.80
#